data_AF-A0A6V8LU85-F1
#
_entry.id   AF-A0A6V8LU85-F1
#
_cell.length_a   1.000
_cell.length_b   1.000
_cell.length_c   1.000
_cell.angle_alpha   90.00
_cell.angle_beta   90.00
_cell.angle_gamma   90.00
#
_symmetry.space_group_name_H-M   'P 1'
#
loop_
_entity.id
_entity.type
_entity.pdbx_description
1 polymer ?
#
loop_
_entity_poly.entity_id
_entity_poly.type
_entity_poly.pdbx_seq_one_letter_code
_entity_poly.pdbx_strand_id
1 'polypeptide(L)'
;MGKEKATLETIKTQPEFDLEYYMEISGLMRITQDLAELLEHYWNAWEKQIKAYRMEPSAKDADDGFLLVYLDEPTEQQVQKAFEDNQHHGLAFHHLAITLVMCAAQSVMPELIGGCMPMPTPSREAKKKFKKLGLVWDDKGSMNRTYAVLTAYPYKGGCEDCHICDSCPSSQTREIGRMED
;
A
#
# COMPACT_ATOMS: atom_id res chain seq x y z
N MET A 1 32.76 -15.17 -0.87
CA MET A 1 32.02 -13.94 -1.23
C MET A 1 30.98 -13.70 -0.16
N GLY A 2 31.17 -12.68 0.67
CA GLY A 2 30.22 -12.35 1.74
C GLY A 2 28.91 -11.86 1.13
N LYS A 3 27.78 -12.43 1.54
CA LYS A 3 26.46 -11.85 1.23
C LYS A 3 26.42 -10.48 1.91
N GLU A 4 26.50 -9.42 1.12
CA GLU A 4 26.22 -8.08 1.60
C GLU A 4 24.80 -8.10 2.18
N LYS A 5 24.65 -7.74 3.46
CA LYS A 5 23.33 -7.76 4.11
C LYS A 5 22.47 -6.75 3.37
N ALA A 6 21.41 -7.20 2.71
CA ALA A 6 20.43 -6.30 2.11
C ALA A 6 20.04 -5.22 3.14
N THR A 7 20.18 -3.95 2.79
CA THR A 7 19.93 -2.81 3.70
C THR A 7 18.50 -2.34 3.51
N LEU A 8 17.85 -1.92 4.61
CA LEU A 8 16.53 -1.31 4.53
C LEU A 8 16.77 0.19 4.56
N GLU A 9 16.43 0.87 3.49
CA GLU A 9 16.63 2.29 3.33
C GLU A 9 15.31 3.02 3.57
N THR A 10 15.34 4.08 4.38
CA THR A 10 14.21 5.02 4.48
C THR A 10 14.23 5.92 3.26
N ILE A 11 13.09 6.06 2.59
CA ILE A 11 12.96 6.91 1.40
C ILE A 11 11.96 8.03 1.65
N LYS A 12 12.12 9.13 0.91
CA LYS A 12 11.16 10.24 0.91
C LYS A 12 10.15 10.03 -0.21
N THR A 13 8.87 10.10 0.12
CA THR A 13 7.75 10.14 -0.84
C THR A 13 7.34 11.59 -1.12
N GLN A 14 6.66 11.80 -2.25
CA GLN A 14 6.07 13.09 -2.62
C GLN A 14 4.68 12.82 -3.21
N PRO A 15 3.71 12.37 -2.38
CA PRO A 15 2.38 12.07 -2.88
C PRO A 15 1.68 13.35 -3.34
N GLU A 16 1.12 13.31 -4.54
CA GLU A 16 0.15 14.31 -5.01
C GLU A 16 -1.26 13.76 -4.82
N PHE A 17 -2.21 14.62 -4.46
CA PHE A 17 -3.59 14.18 -4.26
C PHE A 17 -4.22 13.82 -5.61
N ASP A 18 -4.47 12.53 -5.82
CA ASP A 18 -5.18 12.03 -6.98
C ASP A 18 -6.69 12.03 -6.72
N LEU A 19 -7.34 13.10 -7.17
CA LEU A 19 -8.79 13.27 -7.06
C LEU A 19 -9.55 12.18 -7.83
N GLU A 20 -9.05 11.77 -8.99
CA GLU A 20 -9.71 10.78 -9.84
C GLU A 20 -9.71 9.42 -9.14
N TYR A 21 -8.55 8.99 -8.65
CA TYR A 21 -8.42 7.76 -7.89
C TYR A 21 -9.26 7.76 -6.62
N TYR A 22 -9.26 8.86 -5.85
CA TYR A 22 -10.11 8.99 -4.66
C TYR A 22 -11.59 8.84 -5.01
N MET A 23 -12.06 9.51 -6.07
CA MET A 23 -13.46 9.44 -6.50
C MET A 23 -13.83 8.04 -7.00
N GLU A 24 -12.93 7.38 -7.71
CA GLU A 24 -13.10 5.99 -8.18
C GLU A 24 -13.32 5.04 -7.00
N ILE A 25 -12.39 5.00 -6.04
CA ILE A 25 -12.47 4.04 -4.93
C ILE A 25 -13.58 4.39 -3.94
N SER A 26 -13.96 5.67 -3.82
CA SER A 26 -15.05 6.09 -2.95
C SER A 26 -16.43 5.94 -3.57
N GLY A 27 -16.52 5.77 -4.89
CA GLY A 27 -17.77 5.74 -5.64
C GLY A 27 -18.52 7.08 -5.64
N LEU A 28 -17.86 8.18 -5.26
CA LEU A 28 -18.47 9.50 -5.23
C LEU A 28 -18.49 10.10 -6.63
N MET A 29 -19.65 10.63 -7.03
CA MET A 29 -19.79 11.37 -8.29
C MET A 29 -19.44 12.86 -8.14
N ARG A 30 -19.39 13.37 -6.90
CA ARG A 30 -19.09 14.76 -6.58
C ARG A 30 -18.52 14.87 -5.17
N ILE A 31 -17.55 15.77 -5.01
CA ILE A 31 -17.05 16.22 -3.71
C ILE A 31 -17.72 17.56 -3.36
N THR A 32 -18.34 17.63 -2.18
CA THR A 32 -18.87 18.89 -1.65
C THR A 32 -17.74 19.75 -1.10
N GLN A 33 -17.97 21.05 -0.93
CA GLN A 33 -16.95 21.94 -0.37
C GLN A 33 -16.50 21.47 1.03
N ASP A 34 -17.44 21.18 1.93
CA ASP A 34 -17.14 20.70 3.28
C ASP A 34 -16.30 19.41 3.27
N LEU A 35 -16.58 18.49 2.34
CA LEU A 35 -15.79 17.28 2.19
C LEU A 35 -14.39 17.61 1.65
N ALA A 36 -14.25 18.50 0.67
CA ALA A 36 -12.94 18.89 0.14
C ALA A 36 -12.05 19.52 1.23
N GLU A 37 -12.60 20.44 2.03
CA GLU A 37 -11.89 21.07 3.16
C GLU A 37 -11.46 20.04 4.20
N LEU A 38 -12.33 19.06 4.49
CA LEU A 38 -12.03 17.95 5.38
C LEU A 38 -10.90 17.07 4.83
N LEU A 39 -10.96 16.68 3.56
CA LEU A 39 -9.94 15.85 2.93
C LEU A 39 -8.59 16.56 2.88
N GLU A 40 -8.55 17.84 2.54
CA GLU A 40 -7.33 18.64 2.52
C GLU A 40 -6.69 18.72 3.91
N HIS A 41 -7.49 18.96 4.95
CA HIS A 41 -7.00 19.01 6.33
C HIS A 41 -6.28 17.71 6.72
N TYR A 42 -6.94 16.56 6.49
CA TYR A 42 -6.40 15.26 6.88
C TYR A 42 -5.28 14.78 5.95
N TRP A 43 -5.32 15.10 4.66
CA TRP A 43 -4.22 14.83 3.73
C TRP A 43 -2.91 15.45 4.24
N ASN A 44 -2.92 16.75 4.52
CA ASN A 44 -1.75 17.48 5.01
C ASN A 44 -1.25 16.99 6.38
N ALA A 45 -2.16 16.47 7.21
CA ALA A 45 -1.81 15.91 8.51
C ALA A 45 -1.21 14.50 8.40
N TRP A 46 -1.77 13.65 7.54
CA TRP A 46 -1.38 12.25 7.40
C TRP A 46 -0.20 12.03 6.47
N GLU A 47 0.05 12.93 5.51
CA GLU A 47 1.26 12.89 4.67
C GLU A 47 2.54 12.81 5.54
N LYS A 48 2.55 13.56 6.64
CA LYS A 48 3.65 13.59 7.62
C LYS A 48 3.81 12.30 8.42
N GLN A 49 2.82 11.40 8.34
CA GLN A 49 2.81 10.10 9.03
C GLN A 49 3.21 8.94 8.12
N ILE A 50 3.44 9.19 6.82
CA ILE A 50 3.91 8.16 5.90
C ILE A 50 5.27 7.62 6.36
N LYS A 51 5.37 6.29 6.37
CA LYS A 51 6.62 5.55 6.53
C LYS A 51 6.90 4.83 5.22
N ALA A 52 8.04 5.12 4.62
CA ALA A 52 8.42 4.52 3.34
C ALA A 52 9.83 3.93 3.42
N TYR A 53 9.95 2.68 2.97
CA TYR A 53 11.18 1.93 2.98
C TYR A 53 11.39 1.18 1.67
N ARG A 54 12.64 1.09 1.26
CA ARG A 54 13.07 0.29 0.11
C ARG A 54 14.11 -0.74 0.54
N MET A 55 14.07 -1.91 -0.08
CA MET A 55 15.17 -2.86 -0.08
C MET A 55 15.50 -3.23 -1.52
N GLU A 56 16.76 -3.03 -1.90
CA GLU A 56 17.27 -3.48 -3.19
C GLU A 56 17.35 -5.03 -3.25
N PRO A 57 17.17 -5.63 -4.43
CA PRO A 57 17.41 -7.06 -4.63
C PRO A 57 18.82 -7.48 -4.19
N SER A 58 18.96 -8.65 -3.59
CA SER A 58 20.27 -9.16 -3.15
C SER A 58 21.19 -9.59 -4.29
N ALA A 59 20.62 -9.79 -5.48
CA ALA A 59 21.32 -10.05 -6.73
C ALA A 59 20.47 -9.55 -7.91
N LYS A 60 21.08 -9.44 -9.10
CA LYS A 60 20.44 -8.89 -10.31
C LYS A 60 19.08 -9.55 -10.65
N ASP A 61 18.96 -10.85 -10.42
CA ASP A 61 17.77 -11.64 -10.75
C ASP A 61 17.04 -12.17 -9.49
N ALA A 62 17.26 -11.57 -8.32
CA ALA A 62 16.61 -11.98 -7.08
C ALA A 62 15.23 -11.33 -6.90
N ASP A 63 14.26 -12.09 -6.41
CA ASP A 63 12.88 -11.64 -6.14
C ASP A 63 12.64 -11.16 -4.70
N ASP A 64 13.69 -10.69 -4.03
CA ASP A 64 13.65 -10.30 -2.63
C ASP A 64 13.65 -8.78 -2.39
N GLY A 65 13.80 -7.96 -3.43
CA GLY A 65 13.68 -6.51 -3.35
C GLY A 65 12.22 -6.05 -3.22
N PHE A 66 11.97 -4.99 -2.44
CA PHE A 66 10.63 -4.47 -2.22
C PHE A 66 10.59 -2.97 -1.91
N LEU A 67 9.42 -2.39 -2.19
CA LEU A 67 8.96 -1.10 -1.70
C LEU A 67 7.86 -1.34 -0.65
N LEU A 68 8.04 -0.76 0.53
CA LEU A 68 7.06 -0.78 1.62
C LEU A 68 6.68 0.66 1.96
N VAL A 69 5.41 1.00 1.81
CA VAL A 69 4.84 2.30 2.22
C VAL A 69 3.65 2.04 3.11
N TYR A 70 3.56 2.72 4.25
CA TYR A 70 2.39 2.58 5.13
C TYR A 70 2.12 3.85 5.93
N LEU A 71 0.88 3.98 6.41
CA LEU A 71 0.50 4.96 7.41
C LEU A 71 0.57 4.32 8.80
N ASP A 72 1.12 5.04 9.77
CA ASP A 72 1.31 4.50 11.11
C ASP A 72 0.02 4.50 11.94
N GLU A 73 0.05 3.82 13.09
CA GLU A 73 -1.09 3.60 13.97
C GLU A 73 -1.96 4.85 14.28
N PRO A 74 -1.40 6.07 14.47
CA PRO A 74 -2.24 7.24 14.75
C PRO A 74 -3.21 7.61 13.62
N THR A 75 -2.92 7.25 12.37
CA THR A 75 -3.86 7.44 11.26
C THR A 75 -5.01 6.43 11.35
N GLU A 76 -4.71 5.16 11.64
CA GLU A 76 -5.73 4.11 11.79
C GLU A 76 -6.69 4.42 12.94
N GLN A 77 -6.18 4.90 14.07
CA GLN A 77 -7.00 5.33 15.20
C GLN A 77 -7.93 6.50 14.83
N GLN A 78 -7.47 7.43 13.97
CA GLN A 78 -8.32 8.52 13.49
C GLN A 78 -9.42 8.04 12.54
N VAL A 79 -9.12 7.10 11.64
CA VAL A 79 -10.15 6.50 10.78
C VAL A 79 -11.17 5.73 11.62
N GLN A 80 -10.70 4.93 12.58
CA GLN A 80 -11.58 4.17 13.48
C GLN A 80 -12.49 5.09 14.29
N LYS A 81 -11.95 6.16 14.87
CA LYS A 81 -12.74 7.16 15.57
C LYS A 81 -13.79 7.82 14.65
N ALA A 82 -13.41 8.12 13.40
CA ALA A 82 -14.36 8.68 12.45
C ALA A 82 -15.53 7.72 12.16
N PHE A 83 -15.29 6.40 12.11
CA PHE A 83 -16.35 5.40 11.99
C PHE A 83 -17.26 5.36 13.23
N GLU A 84 -16.70 5.51 14.43
CA GLU A 84 -17.46 5.55 15.69
C GLU A 84 -18.38 6.77 15.76
N ASP A 85 -17.90 7.91 15.24
CA ASP A 85 -18.66 9.16 15.22
C ASP A 85 -19.71 9.18 14.10
N ASN A 86 -19.33 8.83 12.86
CA ASN A 86 -20.20 8.86 11.68
C ASN A 86 -19.66 7.94 10.57
N GLN A 87 -20.45 6.95 10.16
CA GLN A 87 -20.09 6.01 9.09
C GLN A 87 -19.64 6.70 7.78
N HIS A 88 -20.25 7.84 7.40
CA HIS A 88 -19.84 8.58 6.19
C HIS A 88 -18.45 9.20 6.32
N HIS A 89 -18.10 9.73 7.50
CA HIS A 89 -16.76 10.26 7.76
C HIS A 89 -15.73 9.13 7.80
N GLY A 90 -16.07 8.01 8.45
CA GLY A 90 -15.23 6.81 8.46
C GLY A 90 -14.88 6.34 7.05
N LEU A 91 -15.87 6.25 6.15
CA LEU A 91 -15.64 5.88 4.75
C LEU A 91 -14.79 6.92 4.01
N ALA A 92 -15.07 8.22 4.18
CA ALA A 92 -14.26 9.27 3.55
C ALA A 92 -12.78 9.19 3.97
N PHE A 93 -12.53 8.93 5.25
CA PHE A 93 -11.20 8.81 5.84
C PHE A 93 -10.49 7.53 5.41
N HIS A 94 -11.23 6.43 5.32
CA HIS A 94 -10.72 5.16 4.81
C HIS A 94 -10.20 5.30 3.37
N HIS A 95 -11.01 5.88 2.47
CA HIS A 95 -10.59 6.12 1.09
C HIS A 95 -9.45 7.14 1.00
N LEU A 96 -9.42 8.14 1.87
CA LEU A 96 -8.33 9.11 1.91
C LEU A 96 -7.00 8.45 2.29
N ALA A 97 -7.01 7.57 3.28
CA ALA A 97 -5.83 6.84 3.73
C ALA A 97 -5.32 5.85 2.65
N ILE A 98 -6.23 5.17 1.94
CA ILE A 98 -5.89 4.34 0.77
C ILE A 98 -5.26 5.20 -0.33
N THR A 99 -5.90 6.31 -0.70
CA THR A 99 -5.40 7.24 -1.71
C THR A 99 -3.99 7.71 -1.36
N LEU A 100 -3.78 8.16 -0.11
CA LEU A 100 -2.50 8.68 0.33
C LEU A 100 -1.37 7.64 0.26
N VAL A 101 -1.59 6.41 0.74
CA VAL A 101 -0.55 5.37 0.70
C VAL A 101 -0.22 4.96 -0.74
N MET A 102 -1.23 4.95 -1.61
CA MET A 102 -1.09 4.65 -3.04
C MET A 102 -0.31 5.73 -3.79
N CYS A 103 -0.71 7.00 -3.67
CA CYS A 103 0.00 8.12 -4.26
C CYS A 103 1.45 8.21 -3.75
N ALA A 104 1.67 7.88 -2.48
CA ALA A 104 3.01 7.84 -1.91
C ALA A 104 3.89 6.75 -2.55
N ALA A 105 3.35 5.55 -2.76
CA ALA A 105 4.06 4.49 -3.49
C ALA A 105 4.33 4.87 -4.95
N GLN A 106 3.34 5.44 -5.64
CA GLN A 106 3.44 5.90 -7.04
C GLN A 106 4.47 7.02 -7.21
N SER A 107 4.64 7.91 -6.22
CA SER A 107 5.67 8.96 -6.24
C SER A 107 7.11 8.41 -6.27
N VAL A 108 7.29 7.16 -5.83
CA VAL A 108 8.58 6.45 -5.83
C VAL A 108 8.69 5.54 -7.06
N MET A 109 7.59 4.88 -7.42
CA MET A 109 7.53 3.90 -8.51
C MET A 109 6.33 4.22 -9.44
N PRO A 110 6.53 5.13 -10.41
CA PRO A 110 5.47 5.59 -11.31
C PRO A 110 4.79 4.49 -12.13
N GLU A 111 5.44 3.35 -12.32
CA GLU A 111 4.89 2.15 -12.97
C GLU A 111 3.64 1.60 -12.26
N LEU A 112 3.41 2.01 -11.01
CA LEU A 112 2.19 1.68 -10.25
C LEU A 112 0.96 2.48 -10.68
N ILE A 113 1.11 3.56 -11.46
CA ILE A 113 -0.02 4.36 -11.93
C ILE A 113 -0.79 3.55 -12.98
N GLY A 114 -2.03 3.19 -12.67
CA GLY A 114 -2.85 2.30 -13.50
C GLY A 114 -2.35 0.85 -13.58
N GLY A 115 -1.29 0.51 -12.85
CA GLY A 115 -0.67 -0.80 -12.82
C GLY A 115 -1.12 -1.66 -11.64
N CYS A 116 -0.85 -2.96 -11.72
CA CYS A 116 -0.97 -3.86 -10.57
C CYS A 116 0.20 -3.62 -9.59
N MET A 117 -0.01 -3.88 -8.29
CA MET A 117 1.03 -3.95 -7.27
C MET A 117 1.28 -5.42 -6.90
N PRO A 118 2.08 -6.16 -7.68
CA PRO A 118 2.40 -7.53 -7.33
C PRO A 118 3.12 -7.55 -5.98
N MET A 119 2.59 -8.33 -5.05
CA MET A 119 3.14 -8.41 -3.70
C MET A 119 4.16 -9.56 -3.65
N PRO A 120 5.44 -9.27 -3.36
CA PRO A 120 6.46 -10.30 -3.27
C PRO A 120 6.27 -11.12 -2.00
N THR A 121 6.69 -12.39 -2.03
CA THR A 121 6.76 -13.19 -0.80
C THR A 121 7.97 -12.72 0.03
N PRO A 122 7.79 -12.16 1.25
CA PRO A 122 8.92 -11.59 1.97
C PRO A 122 9.90 -12.66 2.44
N SER A 123 11.17 -12.46 2.14
CA SER A 123 12.25 -13.33 2.61
C SER A 123 12.34 -13.31 4.15
N ARG A 124 13.04 -14.30 4.73
CA ARG A 124 13.30 -14.33 6.18
C ARG A 124 14.01 -13.07 6.68
N GLU A 125 14.89 -12.48 5.87
CA GLU A 125 15.57 -11.24 6.22
C GLU A 125 14.64 -10.02 6.14
N ALA A 126 13.72 -9.97 5.16
CA ALA A 126 12.67 -8.96 5.10
C ALA A 126 11.76 -9.04 6.35
N LYS A 127 11.27 -10.22 6.71
CA LYS A 127 10.45 -10.42 7.92
C LYS A 127 11.17 -9.97 9.21
N LYS A 128 12.50 -10.19 9.31
CA LYS A 128 13.30 -9.67 10.44
C LYS A 128 13.36 -8.14 10.47
N LYS A 129 13.43 -7.49 9.31
CA LYS A 129 13.43 -6.02 9.19
C LYS A 129 12.06 -5.45 9.56
N PHE A 130 10.97 -6.05 9.07
CA PHE A 130 9.60 -5.70 9.46
C PHE A 130 9.43 -5.75 10.98
N LYS A 131 9.88 -6.83 11.63
CA LYS A 131 9.84 -6.94 13.09
C LYS A 131 10.55 -5.79 13.82
N LYS A 132 11.68 -5.29 13.28
CA LYS A 132 12.39 -4.14 13.86
C LYS A 132 11.62 -2.82 13.72
N LEU A 133 10.74 -2.73 12.72
CA LEU A 133 9.81 -1.61 12.53
C LEU A 133 8.53 -1.75 13.36
N GLY A 134 8.37 -2.82 14.15
CA GLY A 134 7.12 -3.14 14.85
C GLY A 134 6.04 -3.73 13.92
N LEU A 135 6.42 -4.13 12.71
CA LEU A 135 5.50 -4.73 11.74
C LEU A 135 5.48 -6.26 11.88
N VAL A 136 4.29 -6.82 11.86
CA VAL A 136 4.04 -8.26 11.89
C VAL A 136 3.48 -8.66 10.54
N TRP A 137 4.20 -9.51 9.82
CA TRP A 137 3.74 -10.13 8.59
C TRP A 137 3.10 -11.47 8.90
N ASP A 138 1.86 -11.68 8.48
CA ASP A 138 1.21 -12.98 8.54
C ASP A 138 1.38 -13.78 7.24
N ASP A 139 1.20 -15.09 7.32
CA ASP A 139 1.37 -15.96 6.15
C ASP A 139 0.20 -15.86 5.14
N LYS A 140 -0.78 -14.98 5.37
CA LYS A 140 -1.88 -14.67 4.46
C LYS A 140 -1.62 -13.41 3.63
N GLY A 141 -0.45 -12.80 3.77
CA GLY A 141 -0.08 -11.62 3.01
C GLY A 141 -0.54 -10.30 3.63
N SER A 142 -0.90 -10.29 4.91
CA SER A 142 -1.30 -9.07 5.62
C SER A 142 -0.24 -8.63 6.63
N MET A 143 -0.25 -7.32 6.91
CA MET A 143 0.53 -6.72 7.99
C MET A 143 -0.39 -6.20 9.08
N ASN A 144 0.15 -5.95 10.27
CA ASN A 144 -0.55 -5.19 11.34
C ASN A 144 -0.67 -3.68 11.02
N ARG A 145 -0.82 -3.35 9.74
CA ARG A 145 -1.11 -2.02 9.21
C ARG A 145 -2.16 -2.18 8.11
N THR A 146 -3.27 -1.48 8.26
CA THR A 146 -4.42 -1.49 7.34
C THR A 146 -4.08 -0.76 6.05
N TYR A 147 -3.40 0.38 6.17
CA TYR A 147 -3.05 1.23 5.04
C TYR A 147 -1.58 1.03 4.69
N ALA A 148 -1.31 -0.01 3.91
CA ALA A 148 0.04 -0.38 3.51
C ALA A 148 0.09 -0.87 2.06
N VAL A 149 1.18 -0.50 1.38
CA VAL A 149 1.59 -1.03 0.08
C VAL A 149 2.90 -1.78 0.29
N LEU A 150 2.90 -3.07 -0.04
CA LEU A 150 4.12 -3.86 -0.18
C LEU A 150 4.16 -4.43 -1.59
N THR A 151 5.17 -4.04 -2.36
CA THR A 151 5.30 -4.46 -3.76
C THR A 151 6.76 -4.69 -4.13
N ALA A 152 7.00 -5.44 -5.21
CA ALA A 152 8.35 -5.73 -5.68
C ALA A 152 9.08 -4.45 -6.08
N TYR A 153 10.38 -4.40 -5.79
CA TYR A 153 11.23 -3.29 -6.19
C TYR A 153 12.56 -3.80 -6.77
N PRO A 154 13.01 -3.30 -7.94
CA PRO A 154 12.27 -2.46 -8.88
C PRO A 154 10.96 -3.10 -9.37
N TYR A 155 10.09 -2.33 -10.02
CA TYR A 155 8.81 -2.83 -10.51
C TYR A 155 8.99 -4.09 -11.37
N LYS A 156 8.33 -5.19 -10.97
CA LYS A 156 8.33 -6.45 -11.70
C LYS A 156 7.21 -7.37 -11.24
N GLY A 157 6.96 -8.40 -12.04
CA GLY A 157 6.01 -9.45 -11.75
C GLY A 157 4.60 -9.12 -12.27
N GLY A 158 3.65 -9.94 -11.86
CA GLY A 158 2.24 -9.85 -12.23
C GLY A 158 1.42 -10.80 -11.35
N CYS A 159 0.21 -11.17 -11.78
CA CYS A 159 -0.61 -12.10 -11.02
C CYS A 159 0.11 -13.45 -10.81
N GLU A 160 0.85 -13.94 -11.80
CA GLU A 160 1.59 -15.21 -11.76
C GLU A 160 2.51 -15.36 -10.53
N ASP A 161 3.14 -14.25 -10.11
CA ASP A 161 4.18 -14.22 -9.07
C ASP A 161 3.70 -13.54 -7.78
N CYS A 162 2.42 -13.16 -7.70
CA CYS A 162 1.88 -12.38 -6.59
C CYS A 162 1.50 -13.28 -5.42
N HIS A 163 1.99 -12.96 -4.21
CA HIS A 163 1.74 -13.75 -3.00
C HIS A 163 0.26 -13.94 -2.65
N ILE A 164 -0.59 -12.96 -3.00
CA ILE A 164 -2.04 -12.98 -2.75
C ILE A 164 -2.86 -13.25 -4.01
N CYS A 165 -2.26 -13.78 -5.07
CA CYS A 165 -2.93 -13.99 -6.35
C CYS A 165 -4.27 -14.73 -6.20
N ASP A 166 -4.30 -15.78 -5.38
CA ASP A 166 -5.49 -16.63 -5.17
C ASP A 166 -6.63 -15.90 -4.44
N SER A 167 -6.31 -14.94 -3.58
CA SER A 167 -7.28 -14.19 -2.76
C SER A 167 -7.56 -12.78 -3.27
N CYS A 168 -6.74 -12.26 -4.19
CA CYS A 168 -6.89 -10.93 -4.75
C CYS A 168 -8.21 -10.81 -5.53
N PRO A 169 -9.06 -9.81 -5.24
CA PRO A 169 -10.30 -9.57 -5.96
C PRO A 169 -10.09 -9.24 -7.45
N SER A 170 -8.95 -8.62 -7.76
CA SER A 170 -8.60 -8.15 -9.11
C SER A 170 -7.62 -9.09 -9.84
N SER A 171 -7.45 -10.33 -9.35
CA SER A 171 -6.53 -11.29 -9.98
C SER A 171 -7.03 -11.72 -11.37
N GLN A 172 -6.16 -11.59 -12.36
CA GLN A 172 -6.43 -12.00 -13.74
C GLN A 172 -6.33 -13.52 -13.95
N THR A 173 -5.76 -14.26 -13.02
CA THR A 173 -5.59 -15.72 -13.13
C THR A 173 -6.75 -16.50 -12.49
N ARG A 174 -7.59 -15.84 -11.69
CA ARG A 174 -8.77 -16.46 -11.06
C ARG A 174 -9.87 -16.85 -12.07
N GLU A 175 -9.78 -16.40 -13.32
CA GLU A 175 -10.79 -16.67 -14.37
C GLU A 175 -10.59 -17.98 -15.17
N ILE A 176 -9.56 -18.80 -14.89
CA ILE A 176 -9.48 -20.19 -15.44
C ILE A 176 -10.41 -21.16 -14.67
N GLY A 177 -11.48 -20.68 -14.05
CA GLY A 177 -12.38 -21.49 -13.22
C GLY A 177 -13.84 -21.02 -13.11
N ARG A 178 -14.28 -20.07 -13.94
CA ARG A 178 -15.69 -19.61 -14.00
C ARG A 178 -16.37 -19.94 -15.33
N MET A 179 -16.03 -21.10 -15.90
CA MET A 179 -16.90 -21.79 -16.86
C MET A 179 -17.25 -23.14 -16.26
N GLU A 180 -18.34 -23.19 -15.50
CA GLU A 180 -19.21 -24.35 -15.31
C GLU A 180 -20.47 -23.86 -14.59
N ASP A 181 -21.53 -23.75 -15.42
CA ASP A 181 -22.98 -23.66 -15.20
C ASP A 181 -23.60 -22.60 -14.26
#